data_AF-A0A381PCH4-F1
#
_entry.id   AF-A0A381PCH4-F1
#
_cell.length_a   1.000
_cell.length_b   1.000
_cell.length_c   1.000
_cell.angle_alpha   90.00
_cell.angle_beta   90.00
_cell.angle_gamma   90.00
#
_symmetry.space_group_name_H-M   'P 1'
#
loop_
_entity.id
_entity.type
_entity.pdbx_description
1 polymer ?
#
loop_
_entity_poly.entity_id
_entity_poly.type
_entity_poly.pdbx_seq_one_letter_code
_entity_poly.pdbx_strand_id
1 'polypeptide(L)'
;VEANPHMDYLLHCSGCHLADGSGLPPAIPDLRENLGFIISKDEGRGYLVRVPGSSSAPLDNSELAELINWLLVAFNTETLPNNFTPLTSDEVRESRKNVLMDPLKFRASLLRD
;
A
#
# COMPACT_ATOMS: atom_id res chain seq x y z
N VAL A 1 8.37 -18.00 -11.82
CA VAL A 1 7.64 -18.24 -10.55
C VAL A 1 6.41 -17.36 -10.64
N GLU A 2 5.23 -17.93 -10.47
CA GLU A 2 3.98 -17.16 -10.47
C GLU A 2 3.93 -16.36 -9.16
N ALA A 3 3.66 -15.07 -9.24
CA ALA A 3 3.53 -14.24 -8.06
C ALA A 3 2.28 -14.62 -7.26
N ASN A 4 2.36 -14.52 -5.93
CA ASN A 4 1.25 -14.82 -5.05
C ASN A 4 1.07 -13.68 -4.04
N PRO A 5 0.42 -12.58 -4.44
CA PRO A 5 0.37 -11.36 -3.64
C PRO A 5 -0.33 -11.53 -2.28
N HIS A 6 -1.27 -12.48 -2.17
CA HIS A 6 -1.86 -12.86 -0.89
C HIS A 6 -0.84 -13.53 0.04
N MET A 7 -0.03 -14.46 -0.49
CA MET A 7 1.04 -15.08 0.30
C MET A 7 2.14 -14.08 0.64
N ASP A 8 2.49 -13.17 -0.26
CA ASP A 8 3.46 -12.11 0.00
C ASP A 8 2.96 -11.19 1.12
N TYR A 9 1.66 -10.86 1.14
CA TYR A 9 1.05 -10.14 2.24
C TYR A 9 1.14 -10.92 3.57
N LEU A 10 0.81 -12.21 3.57
CA LEU A 10 0.89 -13.04 4.78
C LEU A 10 2.33 -13.20 5.30
N LEU A 11 3.32 -13.24 4.41
CA LEU A 11 4.72 -13.43 4.79
C LEU A 11 5.38 -12.12 5.24
N HIS A 12 5.03 -11.00 4.61
CA HIS A 12 5.77 -9.74 4.76
C HIS A 12 5.01 -8.63 5.48
N CYS A 13 3.68 -8.72 5.61
CA CYS A 13 2.86 -7.62 6.12
C CYS A 13 1.95 -8.02 7.28
N SER A 14 1.34 -9.21 7.25
CA SER A 14 0.32 -9.61 8.22
C SER A 14 0.86 -9.79 9.64
N GLY A 15 2.17 -9.96 9.82
CA GLY A 15 2.80 -9.98 11.14
C GLY A 15 2.55 -8.71 11.95
N CYS A 16 2.41 -7.56 11.28
CA CYS A 16 2.01 -6.30 11.91
C CYS A 16 0.55 -5.95 11.63
N HIS A 17 0.11 -6.06 10.38
CA HIS A 17 -1.22 -5.60 9.95
C HIS A 17 -2.35 -6.63 10.15
N LEU A 18 -2.04 -7.80 10.71
CA LEU A 18 -2.95 -8.95 10.85
C LEU A 18 -3.40 -9.52 9.50
N ALA A 19 -3.93 -10.75 9.51
CA ALA A 19 -4.32 -11.43 8.27
C ALA A 19 -5.49 -10.73 7.55
N ASP A 20 -6.35 -10.04 8.30
CA ASP A 20 -7.51 -9.31 7.79
C ASP A 20 -7.24 -7.83 7.50
N GLY A 21 -6.01 -7.36 7.73
CA GLY A 21 -5.62 -5.96 7.50
C GLY A 21 -6.02 -4.98 8.60
N SER A 22 -6.64 -5.44 9.69
CA SER A 22 -7.13 -4.57 10.77
C SER A 22 -6.03 -3.89 11.58
N GLY A 23 -4.84 -4.50 11.64
CA GLY A 23 -3.69 -3.97 12.38
C GLY A 23 -3.96 -3.77 13.89
N LEU A 24 -3.37 -2.71 14.45
CA LEU A 24 -3.54 -2.31 15.85
C LEU A 24 -3.50 -0.77 15.97
N PRO A 25 -4.57 -0.06 15.58
CA PRO A 25 -4.55 1.40 15.57
C PRO A 25 -4.40 2.00 16.99
N PRO A 26 -3.69 3.15 17.14
CA PRO A 26 -3.01 3.91 16.08
C PRO A 26 -1.59 3.41 15.79
N ALA A 27 -1.08 2.43 16.53
CA ALA A 27 0.32 1.99 16.45
C ALA A 27 0.63 1.29 15.12
N ILE A 28 -0.25 0.39 14.67
CA ILE A 28 -0.20 -0.23 13.35
C ILE A 28 -1.48 0.16 12.58
N PRO A 29 -1.36 0.85 11.43
CA PRO A 29 -2.53 1.30 10.68
C PRO A 29 -3.45 0.18 10.22
N ASP A 30 -4.76 0.46 10.26
CA ASP A 30 -5.77 -0.33 9.57
C ASP A 30 -5.64 -0.10 8.05
N LEU A 31 -5.43 -1.20 7.31
CA LEU A 31 -5.26 -1.18 5.86
C LEU A 31 -6.58 -1.22 5.10
N ARG A 32 -7.72 -1.38 5.77
CA ARG A 32 -9.05 -1.49 5.14
C ARG A 32 -9.68 -0.15 4.85
N GLU A 33 -9.13 0.93 5.40
CA GLU A 33 -9.72 2.25 5.32
C GLU A 33 -8.93 3.21 4.42
N ASN A 34 -9.66 3.96 3.59
CA ASN A 34 -9.22 5.16 2.88
C ASN A 34 -8.05 4.97 1.88
N LEU A 35 -7.52 3.77 1.65
CA LEU A 35 -6.40 3.59 0.73
C LEU A 35 -6.81 3.76 -0.74
N GLY A 36 -8.03 3.38 -1.11
CA GLY A 36 -8.56 3.62 -2.45
C GLY A 36 -8.68 5.12 -2.76
N PHE A 37 -9.08 5.93 -1.79
CA PHE A 37 -9.11 7.39 -1.91
C PHE A 37 -7.69 8.01 -1.93
N ILE A 38 -6.78 7.50 -1.12
CA ILE A 38 -5.39 7.99 -1.08
C ILE A 38 -4.69 7.73 -2.41
N ILE A 39 -4.78 6.51 -2.95
CA ILE A 39 -4.06 6.12 -4.17
C ILE A 39 -4.61 6.81 -5.43
N SER A 40 -5.83 7.36 -5.37
CA SER A 40 -6.45 8.09 -6.48
C SER A 40 -6.00 9.54 -6.58
N LYS A 41 -5.36 10.10 -5.55
CA LYS A 41 -4.70 11.41 -5.60
C LYS A 41 -3.31 11.28 -6.21
N ASP A 42 -2.91 12.23 -7.05
CA ASP A 42 -1.58 12.24 -7.67
C ASP A 42 -0.46 12.17 -6.62
N GLU A 43 -0.58 12.93 -5.54
CA GLU A 43 0.40 12.92 -4.43
C GLU A 43 0.37 11.61 -3.62
N GLY A 44 -0.77 10.94 -3.60
CA GLY A 44 -0.99 9.69 -2.87
C GLY A 44 -0.69 8.43 -3.67
N ARG A 45 -0.50 8.53 -4.99
CA ARG A 45 -0.25 7.39 -5.89
C ARG A 45 0.90 6.50 -5.45
N GLY A 46 2.00 7.08 -4.97
CA GLY A 46 3.15 6.32 -4.47
C GLY A 46 3.11 6.01 -2.97
N TYR A 47 2.06 6.40 -2.24
CA TYR A 47 2.05 6.41 -0.77
C TYR A 47 2.43 5.07 -0.16
N LEU A 48 1.74 4.00 -0.56
CA LEU A 48 1.91 2.66 0.02
C LEU A 48 3.34 2.14 -0.19
N VAL A 49 3.92 2.38 -1.36
CA VAL A 49 5.31 2.00 -1.68
C VAL A 49 6.31 2.77 -0.81
N ARG A 50 6.04 4.05 -0.54
CA ARG A 50 6.96 4.94 0.19
C ARG A 50 6.94 4.74 1.71
N VAL A 51 6.03 3.93 2.24
CA VAL A 51 6.06 3.53 3.67
C VAL A 51 7.35 2.75 3.92
N PRO A 52 8.19 3.11 4.92
CA PRO A 52 9.50 2.48 5.14
C PRO A 52 9.47 0.95 5.12
N GLY A 53 8.53 0.32 5.84
CA GLY A 53 8.40 -1.14 5.87
C GLY A 53 8.01 -1.78 4.53
N SER A 54 7.21 -1.07 3.71
CA SER A 54 6.86 -1.52 2.36
C SER A 54 8.02 -1.34 1.39
N SER A 55 8.67 -0.17 1.43
CA SER A 55 9.80 0.16 0.56
C SER A 55 10.99 -0.76 0.78
N SER A 56 11.19 -1.27 2.00
CA SER A 56 12.28 -2.17 2.37
C SER A 56 11.89 -3.65 2.39
N ALA A 57 10.66 -4.00 2.00
CA ALA A 57 10.21 -5.39 1.95
C ALA A 57 11.13 -6.20 1.00
N PRO A 58 11.40 -7.49 1.29
CA PRO A 58 12.26 -8.35 0.47
C PRO A 58 11.52 -8.85 -0.79
N LEU A 59 10.85 -7.92 -1.49
CA LEU A 59 10.11 -8.11 -2.73
C LEU A 59 10.70 -7.23 -3.81
N ASP A 60 10.76 -7.70 -5.04
CA ASP A 60 11.13 -6.86 -6.16
C ASP A 60 10.02 -5.81 -6.49
N ASN A 61 10.26 -4.98 -7.50
CA ASN A 61 9.30 -3.91 -7.84
C ASN A 61 7.99 -4.45 -8.44
N SER A 62 8.03 -5.57 -9.14
CA SER A 62 6.84 -6.21 -9.72
C SER A 62 6.02 -6.88 -8.63
N GLU A 63 6.67 -7.66 -7.76
CA GLU A 63 6.04 -8.35 -6.64
C GLU A 63 5.38 -7.35 -5.69
N LEU A 64 6.06 -6.24 -5.36
CA LEU A 64 5.47 -5.21 -4.51
C LEU A 64 4.29 -4.49 -5.20
N ALA A 65 4.36 -4.24 -6.51
CA ALA A 65 3.25 -3.65 -7.25
C ALA A 65 2.01 -4.56 -7.17
N GLU A 66 2.20 -5.85 -7.43
CA GLU A 66 1.13 -6.85 -7.42
C GLU A 66 0.54 -7.03 -6.01
N LEU A 67 1.37 -7.07 -4.97
CA LEU A 67 0.93 -7.10 -3.57
C LEU A 67 0.05 -5.88 -3.24
N ILE A 68 0.51 -4.67 -3.56
CA ILE A 68 -0.24 -3.45 -3.24
C ILE A 68 -1.55 -3.41 -4.02
N ASN A 69 -1.55 -3.79 -5.29
CA ASN A 69 -2.75 -3.86 -6.12
C ASN A 69 -3.75 -4.87 -5.55
N TRP A 70 -3.29 -6.04 -5.14
CA TRP A 70 -4.11 -7.05 -4.47
C TRP A 70 -4.68 -6.52 -3.16
N LEU A 71 -3.87 -5.88 -2.32
CA LEU A 71 -4.29 -5.30 -1.03
C LEU A 71 -5.40 -4.26 -1.22
N LEU A 72 -5.30 -3.42 -2.24
CA LEU A 72 -6.31 -2.42 -2.59
C LEU A 72 -7.64 -3.08 -2.98
N VAL A 73 -7.62 -4.15 -3.78
CA VAL A 73 -8.84 -4.89 -4.14
C VAL A 73 -9.37 -5.67 -2.93
N ALA A 74 -8.52 -6.36 -2.18
CA ALA A 74 -8.92 -7.21 -1.07
C ALA A 74 -9.54 -6.43 0.09
N PHE A 75 -9.01 -5.25 0.40
CA PHE A 75 -9.38 -4.49 1.59
C PHE A 75 -10.05 -3.14 1.33
N ASN A 76 -9.94 -2.59 0.11
CA ASN A 76 -10.40 -1.23 -0.18
C ASN A 76 -11.35 -1.13 -1.39
N THR A 77 -11.96 -2.24 -1.83
CA THR A 77 -12.89 -2.24 -2.99
C THR A 77 -13.94 -1.14 -2.89
N GLU A 78 -14.47 -0.84 -1.70
CA GLU A 78 -15.50 0.20 -1.51
C GLU A 78 -15.00 1.63 -1.77
N THR A 79 -13.70 1.90 -1.57
CA THR A 79 -13.10 3.24 -1.74
C THR A 79 -12.26 3.34 -3.01
N LEU A 80 -12.08 2.24 -3.74
CA LEU A 80 -11.29 2.18 -4.96
C LEU A 80 -12.08 2.80 -6.12
N PRO A 81 -11.51 3.73 -6.91
CA PRO A 81 -12.24 4.34 -8.01
C PRO A 81 -12.48 3.31 -9.13
N ASN A 82 -13.62 3.42 -9.82
CA ASN A 82 -13.99 2.50 -10.91
C ASN A 82 -12.97 2.45 -12.07
N ASN A 83 -12.22 3.53 -12.27
CA ASN A 83 -11.15 3.64 -13.27
C ASN A 83 -9.75 3.45 -12.67
N PHE A 84 -9.65 2.80 -11.50
CA PHE A 84 -8.38 2.49 -10.90
C PHE A 84 -7.47 1.75 -11.89
N THR A 85 -6.30 2.32 -12.12
CA THR A 85 -5.24 1.67 -12.87
C THR A 85 -4.27 1.05 -11.88
N PRO A 86 -4.00 -0.27 -11.95
CA PRO A 86 -3.02 -0.93 -11.10
C PRO A 86 -1.65 -0.21 -11.13
N LEU A 87 -0.96 -0.20 -10.00
CA LEU A 87 0.43 0.25 -9.93
C LEU A 87 1.31 -0.62 -10.81
N THR A 88 2.27 0.02 -11.46
CA THR A 88 3.28 -0.62 -12.29
C THR A 88 4.59 -0.80 -11.53
N SER A 89 5.41 -1.75 -11.97
CA SER A 89 6.78 -1.94 -11.46
C SER A 89 7.63 -0.66 -11.56
N ASP A 90 7.44 0.15 -12.59
CA ASP A 90 8.15 1.43 -12.76
C ASP A 90 7.71 2.50 -11.76
N GLU A 91 6.41 2.61 -11.49
CA GLU A 91 5.90 3.50 -10.43
C GLU A 91 6.43 3.10 -9.05
N VAL A 92 6.52 1.79 -8.78
CA VAL A 92 7.13 1.27 -7.54
C VAL A 92 8.62 1.65 -7.48
N ARG A 93 9.35 1.39 -8.56
CA ARG A 93 10.78 1.71 -8.67
C ARG A 93 11.07 3.20 -8.42
N GLU A 94 10.24 4.09 -8.96
CA GLU A 94 10.37 5.53 -8.76
C GLU A 94 9.98 5.94 -7.33
N SER A 95 8.90 5.39 -6.81
CA SER A 95 8.42 5.68 -5.45
C SER A 95 9.42 5.25 -4.38
N ARG A 96 10.11 4.12 -4.54
CA ARG A 96 11.15 3.62 -3.62
C ARG A 96 12.33 4.59 -3.42
N LYS A 97 12.55 5.53 -4.35
CA LYS A 97 13.58 6.57 -4.20
C LYS A 97 13.20 7.65 -3.20
N ASN A 98 11.92 7.73 -2.82
CA ASN A 98 11.32 8.84 -2.07
C ASN A 98 10.59 8.36 -0.80
N VAL A 99 11.26 7.52 0.00
CA VAL A 99 10.73 6.96 1.25
C VAL A 99 10.26 8.06 2.21
N LEU A 100 9.10 7.87 2.82
CA LEU A 100 8.49 8.82 3.75
C LEU A 100 9.16 8.75 5.12
N MET A 101 9.61 9.90 5.62
CA MET A 101 10.07 10.04 7.01
C MET A 101 8.94 9.89 8.02
N ASP A 102 7.74 10.38 7.68
CA ASP A 102 6.55 10.31 8.53
C ASP A 102 5.33 9.93 7.67
N PRO A 103 5.08 8.62 7.48
CA PRO A 103 3.97 8.15 6.66
C PRO A 103 2.60 8.53 7.22
N LEU A 104 2.45 8.57 8.55
CA LEU A 104 1.18 8.89 9.19
C LEU A 104 0.81 10.36 8.98
N LYS A 105 1.78 11.27 9.10
CA LYS A 105 1.56 12.70 8.80
C LYS A 105 1.24 12.91 7.33
N PHE A 106 1.91 12.21 6.42
CA PHE A 106 1.63 12.29 4.98
C PHE A 106 0.25 11.71 4.64
N ARG A 107 -0.13 10.57 5.21
CA ARG A 107 -1.48 10.01 5.10
C ARG A 107 -2.52 11.04 5.56
N ALA A 108 -2.32 11.63 6.74
CA ALA A 108 -3.23 12.64 7.27
C ALA A 108 -3.35 13.89 6.38
N SER A 109 -2.30 14.27 5.63
CA SER A 109 -2.41 15.38 4.67
C SER A 109 -3.24 15.05 3.44
N LEU A 110 -3.29 13.79 3.03
CA LEU A 110 -4.10 13.36 1.88
C LEU A 110 -5.58 13.21 2.23
N LEU A 111 -5.93 13.09 3.51
CA LEU A 111 -7.32 12.99 3.97
C LEU A 111 -7.96 14.35 4.29
N ARG A 112 -7.22 15.44 4.13
CA ARG A 112 -7.75 16.80 4.23
C ARG A 112 -8.17 17.25 2.83
N ASP A 113 -9.31 17.93 2.75
CA ASP A 113 -9.82 18.58 1.54
C ASP A 113 -8.96 19.77 1.12
#